data_AF-A0A9D8TG58-F1
#
_entry.id   AF-A0A9D8TG58-F1
#
_cell.length_a   1.000
_cell.length_b   1.000
_cell.length_c   1.000
_cell.angle_alpha   90.00
_cell.angle_beta   90.00
_cell.angle_gamma   90.00
#
_symmetry.space_group_name_H-M   'P 1'
#
loop_
_entity.id
_entity.type
_entity.pdbx_description
1 polymer ?
#
loop_
_entity_poly.entity_id
_entity_poly.type
_entity_poly.pdbx_seq_one_letter_code
_entity_poly.pdbx_strand_id
1 'polypeptide(L)'
;DAFFAAMEQAQAKGELLRVLHYGDSQIEQDRITSTLRGNWQARFGGMGCGLVPALQPVQTPYMKQDFSGDLQRYLVYGLESDRASHKHYGPMAQFCRVEDSARVILTPRQYRQPPFRNQASQIRVLVSNYQPGFQAVLHVGDAYLSKTLPDSSAALQVLTWQLDEPVSVVDLSFWGHADIQAIALDGLSGVAVDNIPMRGCSGTIFTSIDAASLREAYQALQVRMLILEFGGNRMPSIRSQADIDVYMRYLGAQIRYLKKVLPQAVMLFIGPADMARSVEGQVQTYPYLEEMIDALRTLCMENQVAFWDMYRVMGGRNTIIEWTKTQPPLAATDYIHFSRQGADRIAALLNRSFDLCYDYYCFRRRHINDSTLLQISRLDSTRNYQRDWEELLEASRSDSLLWQALENGLDSLQLNMDL
;
A
#
# COMPACT_ATOMS: atom_id res chain seq x y z
N ASP A 1 -11.53 7.60 10.35
CA ASP A 1 -12.77 8.30 9.97
C ASP A 1 -12.62 9.17 8.74
N ALA A 2 -11.82 10.25 8.79
CA ALA A 2 -11.63 11.14 7.64
C ALA A 2 -11.23 10.40 6.35
N PHE A 3 -10.40 9.37 6.47
CA PHE A 3 -10.02 8.51 5.34
C PHE A 3 -11.19 7.73 4.74
N PHE A 4 -12.00 7.05 5.55
CA PHE A 4 -13.18 6.32 5.07
C PHE A 4 -14.22 7.26 4.45
N ALA A 5 -14.46 8.41 5.08
CA ALA A 5 -15.34 9.44 4.51
C ALA A 5 -14.83 9.92 3.14
N ALA A 6 -13.52 10.10 2.99
CA ALA A 6 -12.92 10.47 1.72
C ALA A 6 -13.05 9.37 0.66
N MET A 7 -12.93 8.09 1.05
CA MET A 7 -13.13 6.95 0.15
C MET A 7 -14.57 6.88 -0.37
N GLU A 8 -15.58 7.00 0.52
CA GLU A 8 -16.99 7.00 0.13
C GLU A 8 -17.34 8.15 -0.82
N GLN A 9 -16.72 9.32 -0.63
CA GLN A 9 -17.03 10.53 -1.40
C GLN A 9 -16.25 10.64 -2.70
N ALA A 10 -15.13 9.92 -2.85
CA ALA A 10 -14.20 10.07 -3.97
C ALA A 10 -14.92 9.93 -5.32
N GLN A 11 -15.67 8.84 -5.50
CA GLN A 11 -16.37 8.59 -6.76
C GLN A 11 -17.42 9.67 -7.04
N ALA A 12 -18.25 10.02 -6.05
CA ALA A 12 -19.35 10.98 -6.19
C ALA A 12 -18.85 12.41 -6.46
N LYS A 13 -17.67 12.78 -5.95
CA LYS A 13 -17.04 14.09 -6.19
C LYS A 13 -16.23 14.16 -7.49
N GLY A 14 -16.12 13.05 -8.22
CA GLY A 14 -15.21 13.00 -9.38
C GLY A 14 -13.74 13.10 -8.98
N GLU A 15 -13.39 12.71 -7.73
CA GLU A 15 -12.04 12.77 -7.19
C GLU A 15 -11.40 11.38 -7.15
N LEU A 16 -10.08 11.33 -7.28
CA LEU A 16 -9.31 10.12 -7.06
C LEU A 16 -8.71 10.15 -5.65
N LEU A 17 -8.96 9.09 -4.88
CA LEU A 17 -8.25 8.84 -3.64
C LEU A 17 -7.21 7.74 -3.87
N ARG A 18 -5.98 7.98 -3.43
CA ARG A 18 -4.90 7.04 -3.67
C ARG A 18 -4.26 6.47 -2.41
N VAL A 19 -3.96 5.19 -2.49
CA VAL A 19 -3.25 4.41 -1.48
C VAL A 19 -1.97 3.85 -2.07
N LEU A 20 -0.84 4.09 -1.42
CA LEU A 20 0.45 3.52 -1.82
C LEU A 20 0.83 2.36 -0.90
N HIS A 21 0.98 1.16 -1.44
CA HIS A 21 1.47 0.00 -0.71
C HIS A 21 2.95 -0.22 -1.04
N TYR A 22 3.80 0.29 -0.17
CA TYR A 22 5.23 0.02 -0.18
C TYR A 22 5.50 -1.25 0.60
N GLY A 23 6.27 -2.15 0.01
CA GLY A 23 6.64 -3.37 0.69
C GLY A 23 7.86 -4.01 0.07
N ASP A 24 8.29 -5.12 0.64
CA ASP A 24 9.44 -5.86 0.14
C ASP A 24 9.07 -6.91 -0.92
N SER A 25 9.80 -8.02 -0.99
CA SER A 25 9.48 -9.11 -1.92
C SER A 25 8.09 -9.70 -1.66
N GLN A 26 7.50 -9.58 -0.47
CA GLN A 26 6.16 -10.12 -0.13
C GLN A 26 5.03 -9.55 -0.99
N ILE A 27 5.16 -8.35 -1.53
CA ILE A 27 4.15 -7.75 -2.43
C ILE A 27 4.55 -7.77 -3.91
N GLU A 28 5.71 -8.35 -4.24
CA GLU A 28 6.12 -8.49 -5.64
C GLU A 28 5.12 -9.31 -6.45
N GLN A 29 5.05 -9.07 -7.77
CA GLN A 29 4.03 -9.63 -8.66
C GLN A 29 2.60 -9.26 -8.27
N ASP A 30 2.42 -8.20 -7.46
CA ASP A 30 1.12 -7.66 -7.07
C ASP A 30 0.25 -8.68 -6.32
N ARG A 31 0.90 -9.59 -5.58
CA ARG A 31 0.24 -10.79 -5.01
C ARG A 31 -0.65 -10.52 -3.80
N ILE A 32 -0.43 -9.42 -3.08
CA ILE A 32 -1.28 -8.99 -1.96
C ILE A 32 -2.12 -7.78 -2.39
N THR A 33 -1.46 -6.76 -2.91
CA THR A 33 -2.05 -5.46 -3.24
C THR A 33 -3.18 -5.55 -4.27
N SER A 34 -3.09 -6.45 -5.27
CA SER A 34 -4.17 -6.63 -6.26
C SER A 34 -5.52 -6.98 -5.64
N THR A 35 -5.52 -7.83 -4.61
CA THR A 35 -6.74 -8.23 -3.91
C THR A 35 -7.33 -7.05 -3.13
N LEU A 36 -6.50 -6.26 -2.44
CA LEU A 36 -6.96 -5.03 -1.78
C LEU A 36 -7.53 -4.04 -2.81
N ARG A 37 -6.81 -3.83 -3.92
CA ARG A 37 -7.24 -2.97 -5.04
C ARG A 37 -8.61 -3.39 -5.55
N GLY A 38 -8.80 -4.68 -5.82
CA GLY A 38 -10.05 -5.23 -6.31
C GLY A 38 -11.22 -4.98 -5.37
N ASN A 39 -11.07 -5.35 -4.10
CA ASN A 39 -12.11 -5.18 -3.09
C ASN A 39 -12.46 -3.70 -2.86
N TRP A 40 -11.46 -2.83 -2.82
CA TRP A 40 -11.70 -1.40 -2.53
C TRP A 40 -12.27 -0.67 -3.75
N GLN A 41 -11.83 -1.01 -4.97
CA GLN A 41 -12.44 -0.46 -6.18
C GLN A 41 -13.89 -0.96 -6.36
N ALA A 42 -14.17 -2.22 -6.03
CA ALA A 42 -15.55 -2.74 -6.07
C ALA A 42 -16.46 -2.02 -5.07
N ARG A 43 -15.93 -1.64 -3.89
CA ARG A 43 -16.71 -1.01 -2.82
C ARG A 43 -16.85 0.51 -2.97
N PHE A 44 -15.80 1.21 -3.39
CA PHE A 44 -15.71 2.67 -3.38
C PHE A 44 -15.58 3.28 -4.78
N GLY A 45 -15.71 2.45 -5.82
CA GLY A 45 -15.44 2.85 -7.19
C GLY A 45 -13.95 2.98 -7.48
N GLY A 46 -13.64 3.17 -8.76
CA GLY A 46 -12.27 3.21 -9.27
C GLY A 46 -12.00 2.06 -10.24
N MET A 47 -10.87 2.17 -10.92
CA MET A 47 -10.39 1.17 -11.87
C MET A 47 -8.90 1.36 -12.10
N GLY A 48 -8.32 0.47 -12.90
CA GLY A 48 -6.93 0.51 -13.30
C GLY A 48 -6.03 -0.21 -12.32
N CYS A 49 -4.81 -0.50 -12.76
CA CYS A 49 -3.79 -1.17 -11.95
C CYS A 49 -2.96 -0.20 -11.09
N GLY A 50 -3.15 1.11 -11.24
CA GLY A 50 -2.45 2.13 -10.47
C GLY A 50 -1.09 2.48 -11.07
N LEU A 51 -0.09 2.73 -10.21
CA LEU A 51 1.27 3.06 -10.61
C LEU A 51 2.04 1.85 -11.14
N VAL A 52 2.72 2.09 -12.25
CA VAL A 52 3.76 1.22 -12.79
C VAL A 52 5.00 2.05 -13.13
N PRO A 53 6.22 1.51 -12.96
CA PRO A 53 7.42 2.18 -13.43
C PRO A 53 7.51 2.11 -14.96
N ALA A 54 8.27 2.99 -15.60
CA ALA A 54 8.49 2.90 -17.05
C ALA A 54 9.37 1.69 -17.44
N LEU A 55 10.16 1.16 -16.51
CA LEU A 55 10.91 -0.10 -16.65
C LEU A 55 10.61 -1.01 -15.45
N GLN A 56 9.69 -1.94 -15.67
CA GLN A 56 9.22 -2.90 -14.70
C GLN A 56 10.02 -4.21 -14.82
N PRO A 57 10.86 -4.56 -13.83
CA PRO A 57 11.72 -5.74 -13.91
C PRO A 57 10.92 -7.05 -13.81
N VAL A 58 9.86 -7.04 -13.00
CA VAL A 58 9.07 -8.22 -12.68
C VAL A 58 7.65 -8.00 -13.13
N GLN A 59 7.25 -8.79 -14.12
CA GLN A 59 5.89 -8.76 -14.68
C GLN A 59 4.87 -9.21 -13.64
N THR A 60 3.68 -8.60 -13.65
CA THR A 60 2.57 -9.08 -12.81
C THR A 60 1.77 -10.16 -13.55
N PRO A 61 0.93 -10.96 -12.88
CA PRO A 61 0.01 -11.86 -13.56
C PRO A 61 -1.09 -11.16 -14.37
N TYR A 62 -1.30 -9.86 -14.14
CA TYR A 62 -2.42 -9.09 -14.68
C TYR A 62 -2.02 -8.12 -15.79
N MET A 63 -0.76 -7.70 -15.81
CA MET A 63 -0.20 -6.73 -16.75
C MET A 63 1.20 -7.15 -17.16
N LYS A 64 1.44 -7.16 -18.48
CA LYS A 64 2.76 -7.29 -19.10
C LYS A 64 3.22 -5.90 -19.53
N GLN A 65 4.48 -5.61 -19.29
CA GLN A 65 5.17 -4.44 -19.85
C GLN A 65 6.22 -4.89 -20.86
N ASP A 66 6.12 -4.39 -22.09
CA ASP A 66 7.18 -4.43 -23.09
C ASP A 66 7.80 -3.03 -23.20
N PHE A 67 9.10 -2.94 -23.44
CA PHE A 67 9.78 -1.66 -23.61
C PHE A 67 10.91 -1.73 -24.63
N SER A 68 11.27 -0.58 -25.20
CA SER A 68 12.39 -0.41 -26.13
C SER A 68 12.96 1.00 -26.05
N GLY A 69 14.19 1.19 -26.52
CA GLY A 69 14.88 2.48 -26.52
C GLY A 69 15.71 2.74 -25.26
N ASP A 70 16.08 3.99 -25.05
CA ASP A 70 17.11 4.41 -24.10
C ASP A 70 16.53 4.69 -22.71
N LEU A 71 16.11 3.61 -22.04
CA LEU A 71 15.61 3.63 -20.66
C LEU A 71 16.68 3.15 -19.67
N GLN A 72 17.04 4.00 -18.72
CA GLN A 72 17.90 3.65 -17.59
C GLN A 72 17.16 3.79 -16.26
N ARG A 73 17.09 2.71 -15.47
CA ARG A 73 16.41 2.72 -14.17
C ARG A 73 17.35 3.09 -13.03
N TYR A 74 16.88 3.94 -12.13
CA TYR A 74 17.54 4.28 -10.88
C TYR A 74 16.63 3.98 -9.69
N LEU A 75 17.22 3.44 -8.62
CA LEU A 75 16.52 2.99 -7.42
C LEU A 75 17.12 3.67 -6.20
N VAL A 76 16.31 4.02 -5.19
CA VAL A 76 16.84 4.43 -3.87
C VAL A 76 17.09 3.23 -2.95
N TYR A 77 16.60 2.06 -3.33
CA TYR A 77 16.83 0.76 -2.71
C TYR A 77 17.71 -0.11 -3.62
N GLY A 78 18.39 -1.13 -3.12
CA GLY A 78 19.33 -1.93 -3.92
C GLY A 78 20.78 -1.45 -3.82
N LEU A 79 21.58 -1.64 -4.88
CA LEU A 79 23.03 -1.37 -4.85
C LEU A 79 23.33 0.13 -4.96
N GLU A 80 24.53 0.53 -4.52
CA GLU A 80 24.99 1.90 -4.67
C GLU A 80 25.12 2.31 -6.14
N SER A 81 25.48 1.38 -7.03
CA SER A 81 25.52 1.59 -8.49
C SER A 81 24.16 1.90 -9.11
N ASP A 82 23.05 1.57 -8.42
CA ASP A 82 21.69 1.84 -8.89
C ASP A 82 21.23 3.26 -8.52
N ARG A 83 22.02 4.01 -7.74
CA ARG A 83 21.66 5.33 -7.22
C ARG A 83 21.91 6.41 -8.28
N ALA A 84 20.97 7.33 -8.38
CA ALA A 84 21.14 8.57 -9.10
C ALA A 84 22.01 9.56 -8.30
N SER A 85 22.55 10.56 -9.00
CA SER A 85 23.31 11.66 -8.40
C SER A 85 22.44 12.63 -7.58
N HIS A 86 21.12 12.61 -7.77
CA HIS A 86 20.13 13.41 -7.03
C HIS A 86 19.16 12.52 -6.24
N LYS A 87 18.34 13.16 -5.40
CA LYS A 87 17.40 12.49 -4.48
C LYS A 87 15.94 12.49 -4.95
N HIS A 88 15.67 12.92 -6.18
CA HIS A 88 14.32 12.94 -6.78
C HIS A 88 13.88 11.55 -7.28
N TYR A 89 13.64 10.61 -6.37
CA TYR A 89 13.22 9.24 -6.71
C TYR A 89 11.69 9.07 -6.87
N GLY A 90 10.93 10.14 -6.72
CA GLY A 90 9.47 10.12 -6.90
C GLY A 90 8.71 9.19 -5.95
N PRO A 91 7.42 8.98 -6.21
CA PRO A 91 6.54 8.23 -5.32
C PRO A 91 6.79 6.72 -5.38
N MET A 92 7.45 6.20 -6.41
CA MET A 92 7.78 4.77 -6.51
C MET A 92 9.12 4.39 -5.87
N ALA A 93 9.81 5.37 -5.24
CA ALA A 93 11.18 5.20 -4.73
C ALA A 93 12.19 4.76 -5.82
N GLN A 94 11.86 5.10 -7.06
CA GLN A 94 12.61 4.81 -8.28
C GLN A 94 12.13 5.74 -9.40
N PHE A 95 12.97 5.91 -10.42
CA PHE A 95 12.57 6.52 -11.69
C PHE A 95 13.31 5.84 -12.84
N CYS A 96 12.84 6.09 -14.06
CA CYS A 96 13.54 5.70 -15.28
C CYS A 96 13.89 6.95 -16.09
N ARG A 97 15.17 7.12 -16.40
CA ARG A 97 15.63 8.16 -17.31
C ARG A 97 15.42 7.72 -18.75
N VAL A 98 14.81 8.59 -19.54
CA VAL A 98 14.85 8.56 -21.00
C VAL A 98 16.00 9.48 -21.41
N GLU A 99 16.95 8.98 -22.20
CA GLU A 99 18.08 9.79 -22.70
C GLU A 99 17.76 10.43 -24.06
N ASP A 100 17.19 9.68 -25.00
CA ASP A 100 16.80 10.17 -26.33
C ASP A 100 15.37 9.78 -26.69
N SER A 101 15.09 8.47 -26.85
CA SER A 101 13.73 8.01 -27.11
C SER A 101 13.46 6.66 -26.50
N ALA A 102 12.22 6.44 -26.08
CA ALA A 102 11.79 5.19 -25.47
C ALA A 102 10.33 4.90 -25.78
N ARG A 103 9.96 3.62 -25.73
CA ARG A 103 8.58 3.17 -25.82
C ARG A 103 8.29 2.17 -24.70
N VAL A 104 7.11 2.29 -24.10
CA VAL A 104 6.60 1.44 -23.03
C VAL A 104 5.18 1.02 -23.39
N ILE A 105 4.95 -0.28 -23.51
CA ILE A 105 3.65 -0.86 -23.85
C ILE A 105 3.17 -1.72 -22.69
N LEU A 106 1.99 -1.41 -22.17
CA LEU A 106 1.32 -2.13 -21.10
C LEU A 106 0.14 -2.91 -21.70
N THR A 107 0.17 -4.23 -21.57
CA THR A 107 -0.85 -5.13 -22.11
C THR A 107 -1.43 -6.05 -21.02
N PRO A 108 -2.77 -6.23 -20.95
CA PRO A 108 -3.37 -7.14 -19.99
C PRO A 108 -2.88 -8.57 -20.21
N ARG A 109 -2.66 -9.26 -19.10
CA ARG A 109 -2.29 -10.69 -19.10
C ARG A 109 -3.49 -11.53 -18.70
N GLN A 110 -3.66 -12.65 -19.39
CA GLN A 110 -4.74 -13.62 -19.12
C GLN A 110 -4.28 -14.83 -18.28
N TYR A 111 -3.13 -14.73 -17.60
CA TYR A 111 -2.65 -15.82 -16.72
C TYR A 111 -3.57 -16.05 -15.53
N ARG A 112 -4.27 -15.00 -15.07
CA ARG A 112 -5.29 -15.06 -14.03
C ARG A 112 -6.30 -13.94 -14.23
N GLN A 113 -7.56 -14.20 -13.90
CA GLN A 113 -8.57 -13.15 -13.86
C GLN A 113 -8.16 -12.08 -12.82
N PRO A 114 -8.04 -10.80 -13.23
CA PRO A 114 -7.71 -9.74 -12.29
C PRO A 114 -8.87 -9.55 -11.30
N PRO A 115 -8.59 -9.39 -10.00
CA PRO A 115 -9.64 -9.10 -9.00
C PRO A 115 -10.16 -7.67 -9.10
N PHE A 116 -9.66 -6.87 -10.04
CA PHE A 116 -9.97 -5.46 -10.25
C PHE A 116 -10.29 -5.18 -11.72
N ARG A 117 -10.90 -4.03 -12.00
CA ARG A 117 -11.17 -3.58 -13.37
C ARG A 117 -9.86 -3.13 -14.02
N ASN A 118 -9.25 -4.03 -14.80
CA ASN A 118 -7.96 -3.80 -15.47
C ASN A 118 -8.08 -2.96 -16.75
N GLN A 119 -8.62 -1.75 -16.60
CA GLN A 119 -8.78 -0.73 -17.63
C GLN A 119 -8.49 0.65 -17.01
N ALA A 120 -8.09 1.62 -17.82
CA ALA A 120 -7.85 2.99 -17.38
C ALA A 120 -8.60 3.99 -18.26
N SER A 121 -9.22 4.98 -17.63
CA SER A 121 -9.79 6.16 -18.31
C SER A 121 -8.91 7.40 -18.12
N GLN A 122 -7.95 7.34 -17.20
CA GLN A 122 -6.98 8.40 -16.98
C GLN A 122 -5.58 7.82 -16.96
N ILE A 123 -4.72 8.37 -17.82
CA ILE A 123 -3.32 8.01 -17.91
C ILE A 123 -2.51 9.24 -17.50
N ARG A 124 -1.63 9.07 -16.51
CA ARG A 124 -0.73 10.14 -16.04
C ARG A 124 0.71 9.68 -16.12
N VAL A 125 1.58 10.55 -16.60
CA VAL A 125 3.03 10.34 -16.55
C VAL A 125 3.64 11.44 -15.70
N LEU A 126 4.31 11.05 -14.61
CA LEU A 126 5.02 11.94 -13.71
C LEU A 126 6.45 12.10 -14.22
N VAL A 127 6.83 13.33 -14.55
CA VAL A 127 8.09 13.67 -15.21
C VAL A 127 8.85 14.70 -14.39
N SER A 128 10.15 14.47 -14.17
CA SER A 128 11.07 15.43 -13.53
C SER A 128 12.38 15.52 -14.32
N ASN A 129 13.24 16.50 -13.99
CA ASN A 129 14.58 16.64 -14.57
C ASN A 129 14.60 16.52 -16.11
N TYR A 130 13.63 17.15 -16.78
CA TYR A 130 13.45 17.07 -18.22
C TYR A 130 14.08 18.26 -18.94
N GLN A 131 14.43 18.08 -20.22
CA GLN A 131 14.83 19.17 -21.10
C GLN A 131 13.59 19.76 -21.79
N PRO A 132 13.53 21.10 -22.00
CA PRO A 132 12.44 21.73 -22.73
C PRO A 132 12.23 21.07 -24.10
N GLY A 133 10.98 20.79 -24.45
CA GLY A 133 10.66 20.05 -25.67
C GLY A 133 10.53 18.53 -25.49
N PHE A 134 10.77 17.99 -24.29
CA PHE A 134 10.44 16.58 -23.98
C PHE A 134 8.99 16.28 -24.36
N GLN A 135 8.78 15.22 -25.12
CA GLN A 135 7.48 14.83 -25.64
C GLN A 135 7.10 13.44 -25.16
N ALA A 136 5.84 13.28 -24.77
CA ALA A 136 5.21 11.98 -24.57
C ALA A 136 3.99 11.85 -25.49
N VAL A 137 3.86 10.72 -26.17
CA VAL A 137 2.73 10.40 -27.02
C VAL A 137 2.08 9.14 -26.48
N LEU A 138 0.78 9.24 -26.22
CA LEU A 138 -0.08 8.11 -25.91
C LEU A 138 -0.75 7.62 -27.20
N HIS A 139 -0.58 6.34 -27.52
CA HIS A 139 -1.26 5.65 -28.59
C HIS A 139 -2.39 4.79 -28.03
N VAL A 140 -3.62 5.07 -28.46
CA VAL A 140 -4.86 4.41 -28.03
C VAL A 140 -5.75 4.18 -29.24
N GLY A 141 -6.04 2.92 -29.57
CA GLY A 141 -6.76 2.58 -30.80
C GLY A 141 -6.00 3.06 -32.02
N ASP A 142 -6.61 3.91 -32.83
CA ASP A 142 -5.97 4.56 -34.00
C ASP A 142 -5.46 5.99 -33.70
N ALA A 143 -5.64 6.48 -32.46
CA ALA A 143 -5.33 7.86 -32.08
C ALA A 143 -3.95 7.99 -31.44
N TYR A 144 -3.25 9.07 -31.80
CA TYR A 144 -1.98 9.50 -31.20
C TYR A 144 -2.17 10.83 -30.48
N LEU A 145 -2.09 10.81 -29.15
CA LEU A 145 -2.32 11.97 -28.29
C LEU A 145 -0.98 12.46 -27.75
N SER A 146 -0.44 13.52 -28.36
CA SER A 146 0.86 14.09 -27.98
C SER A 146 0.76 15.16 -26.90
N LYS A 147 1.76 15.20 -26.01
CA LYS A 147 2.01 16.31 -25.09
C LYS A 147 3.50 16.63 -25.06
N THR A 148 3.83 17.92 -25.16
CA THR A 148 5.21 18.42 -25.10
C THR A 148 5.35 19.33 -23.88
N LEU A 149 6.41 19.12 -23.12
CA LEU A 149 6.71 19.94 -21.95
C LEU A 149 7.38 21.25 -22.35
N PRO A 150 6.89 22.40 -21.84
CA PRO A 150 7.49 23.70 -22.09
C PRO A 150 8.80 23.86 -21.31
N ASP A 151 9.50 24.96 -21.55
CA ASP A 151 10.50 25.43 -20.59
C ASP A 151 9.79 25.86 -19.30
N SER A 152 10.12 25.23 -18.17
CA SER A 152 9.44 25.47 -16.90
C SER A 152 10.35 25.17 -15.73
N SER A 153 10.25 26.01 -14.69
CA SER A 153 11.02 25.88 -13.44
C SER A 153 10.41 24.88 -12.45
N ALA A 154 9.27 24.26 -12.77
CA ALA A 154 8.63 23.33 -11.84
C ALA A 154 9.41 22.00 -11.78
N ALA A 155 9.68 21.52 -10.57
CA ALA A 155 10.45 20.31 -10.33
C ALA A 155 9.74 19.02 -10.80
N LEU A 156 8.40 19.04 -10.83
CA LEU A 156 7.56 17.94 -11.31
C LEU A 156 6.55 18.45 -12.36
N GLN A 157 6.39 17.69 -13.43
CA GLN A 157 5.36 17.83 -14.45
C GLN A 157 4.49 16.58 -14.48
N VAL A 158 3.18 16.75 -14.71
CA VAL A 158 2.24 15.63 -14.82
C VAL A 158 1.49 15.70 -16.14
N LEU A 159 1.90 14.86 -17.08
CA LEU A 159 1.22 14.73 -18.36
C LEU A 159 -0.03 13.87 -18.17
N THR A 160 -1.21 14.45 -18.36
CA THR A 160 -2.50 13.77 -18.09
C THR A 160 -3.35 13.65 -19.35
N TRP A 161 -3.68 12.42 -19.73
CA TRP A 161 -4.69 12.11 -20.74
C TRP A 161 -5.93 11.55 -20.05
N GLN A 162 -7.08 12.17 -20.31
CA GLN A 162 -8.39 11.65 -19.96
C GLN A 162 -9.01 11.10 -21.24
N LEU A 163 -9.51 9.87 -21.17
CA LEU A 163 -10.06 9.13 -22.29
C LEU A 163 -11.57 9.02 -22.12
N ASP A 164 -12.30 9.21 -23.20
CA ASP A 164 -13.77 9.07 -23.21
C ASP A 164 -14.18 7.63 -22.88
N GLU A 165 -13.44 6.65 -23.42
CA GLU A 165 -13.64 5.24 -23.15
C GLU A 165 -12.44 4.61 -22.43
N PRO A 166 -12.66 3.77 -21.40
CA PRO A 166 -11.59 3.05 -20.72
C PRO A 166 -10.83 2.11 -21.64
N VAL A 167 -9.50 2.10 -21.54
CA VAL A 167 -8.61 1.25 -22.35
C VAL A 167 -7.90 0.22 -21.50
N SER A 168 -7.65 -0.96 -22.08
CA SER A 168 -6.89 -2.01 -21.41
C SER A 168 -5.42 -2.04 -21.83
N VAL A 169 -5.10 -1.50 -23.02
CA VAL A 169 -3.73 -1.41 -23.56
C VAL A 169 -3.30 0.04 -23.54
N VAL A 170 -2.08 0.29 -23.06
CA VAL A 170 -1.49 1.63 -23.01
C VAL A 170 -0.12 1.58 -23.68
N ASP A 171 0.05 2.35 -24.75
CA ASP A 171 1.27 2.43 -25.55
C ASP A 171 1.80 3.86 -25.47
N LEU A 172 2.90 4.05 -24.73
CA LEU A 172 3.52 5.34 -24.49
C LEU A 172 4.86 5.40 -25.20
N SER A 173 5.07 6.46 -25.95
CA SER A 173 6.36 6.77 -26.57
C SER A 173 6.87 8.12 -26.05
N PHE A 174 8.18 8.20 -25.81
CA PHE A 174 8.86 9.34 -25.21
C PHE A 174 9.99 9.80 -26.12
N TRP A 175 10.19 11.11 -26.23
CA TRP A 175 11.29 11.72 -26.99
C TRP A 175 11.91 12.88 -26.20
N GLY A 176 13.23 12.98 -26.23
CA GLY A 176 14.05 13.88 -25.44
C GLY A 176 14.48 13.28 -24.10
N HIS A 177 15.18 14.10 -23.32
CA HIS A 177 15.73 13.70 -22.02
C HIS A 177 14.76 14.01 -20.87
N ALA A 178 14.41 13.01 -20.05
CA ALA A 178 13.64 13.21 -18.82
C ALA A 178 13.69 12.03 -17.84
N ASP A 179 13.42 12.30 -16.55
CA ASP A 179 13.20 11.27 -15.54
C ASP A 179 11.69 10.97 -15.39
N ILE A 180 11.28 9.75 -15.75
CA ILE A 180 9.92 9.24 -15.56
C ILE A 180 9.81 8.60 -14.18
N GLN A 181 9.12 9.28 -13.27
CA GLN A 181 8.95 8.83 -11.88
C GLN A 181 7.88 7.75 -11.74
N ALA A 182 6.79 7.84 -12.51
CA ALA A 182 5.71 6.86 -12.51
C ALA A 182 4.78 7.03 -13.72
N ILE A 183 4.16 5.94 -14.14
CA ILE A 183 3.01 5.92 -15.05
C ILE A 183 1.79 5.48 -14.23
N ALA A 184 0.76 6.30 -14.17
CA ALA A 184 -0.48 6.04 -13.43
C ALA A 184 -1.59 5.63 -14.39
N LEU A 185 -2.16 4.45 -14.18
CA LEU A 185 -3.29 3.89 -14.91
C LEU A 185 -4.51 3.82 -14.00
N ASP A 186 -5.40 4.80 -14.09
CA ASP A 186 -6.52 4.99 -13.15
C ASP A 186 -7.87 5.17 -13.85
N GLY A 187 -8.94 5.15 -13.06
CA GLY A 187 -10.19 5.82 -13.40
C GLY A 187 -10.13 7.34 -13.22
N LEU A 188 -11.19 8.03 -13.66
CA LEU A 188 -11.36 9.47 -13.41
C LEU A 188 -11.66 9.78 -11.94
N SER A 189 -12.27 8.83 -11.22
CA SER A 189 -12.62 8.96 -9.80
C SER A 189 -12.65 7.62 -9.07
N GLY A 190 -12.85 7.66 -7.75
CA GLY A 190 -12.88 6.48 -6.88
C GLY A 190 -11.52 6.23 -6.24
N VAL A 191 -11.13 4.96 -6.09
CA VAL A 191 -9.92 4.56 -5.36
C VAL A 191 -8.87 3.95 -6.28
N ALA A 192 -7.63 4.41 -6.14
CA ALA A 192 -6.43 3.78 -6.70
C ALA A 192 -5.59 3.15 -5.57
N VAL A 193 -5.14 1.91 -5.75
CA VAL A 193 -4.29 1.19 -4.79
C VAL A 193 -3.04 0.70 -5.51
N ASP A 194 -1.90 1.28 -5.18
CA ASP A 194 -0.65 1.11 -5.92
C ASP A 194 0.25 0.08 -5.25
N ASN A 195 0.84 -0.82 -6.06
CA ASN A 195 1.78 -1.83 -5.58
C ASN A 195 3.23 -1.38 -5.85
N ILE A 196 4.03 -1.16 -4.81
CA ILE A 196 5.40 -0.66 -4.92
C ILE A 196 6.37 -1.64 -4.24
N PRO A 197 6.70 -2.76 -4.91
CA PRO A 197 7.61 -3.77 -4.37
C PRO A 197 9.07 -3.31 -4.43
N MET A 198 9.74 -3.37 -3.29
CA MET A 198 11.14 -3.01 -3.10
C MET A 198 11.90 -4.22 -2.56
N ARG A 199 12.21 -5.16 -3.45
CA ARG A 199 12.91 -6.40 -3.13
C ARG A 199 14.16 -6.14 -2.26
N GLY A 200 14.26 -6.86 -1.14
CA GLY A 200 15.38 -6.75 -0.19
C GLY A 200 15.35 -5.51 0.72
N CYS A 201 14.38 -4.62 0.56
CA CYS A 201 14.29 -3.40 1.35
C CYS A 201 13.81 -3.69 2.78
N SER A 202 14.42 -3.02 3.76
CA SER A 202 14.01 -3.08 5.17
C SER A 202 13.15 -1.89 5.59
N GLY A 203 12.67 -1.08 4.64
CA GLY A 203 11.85 0.11 4.91
C GLY A 203 12.63 1.33 5.38
N THR A 204 13.97 1.34 5.30
CA THR A 204 14.86 2.39 5.83
C THR A 204 15.39 3.36 4.77
N ILE A 205 14.60 3.64 3.72
CA ILE A 205 15.08 4.37 2.53
C ILE A 205 14.43 5.74 2.28
N PHE A 206 13.29 6.04 2.90
CA PHE A 206 12.48 7.21 2.56
C PHE A 206 13.19 8.54 2.87
N THR A 207 13.98 8.61 3.94
CA THR A 207 14.81 9.78 4.28
C THR A 207 15.89 10.10 3.25
N SER A 208 16.16 9.17 2.32
CA SER A 208 17.09 9.38 1.21
C SER A 208 16.43 10.01 -0.01
N ILE A 209 15.10 10.15 -0.01
CA ILE A 209 14.33 10.83 -1.05
C ILE A 209 14.19 12.30 -0.65
N ASP A 210 14.23 13.21 -1.62
CA ASP A 210 13.99 14.63 -1.34
C ASP A 210 12.55 14.88 -0.89
N ALA A 211 12.38 15.63 0.20
CA ALA A 211 11.08 15.82 0.84
C ALA A 211 10.13 16.73 0.04
N ALA A 212 10.66 17.71 -0.68
CA ALA A 212 9.84 18.62 -1.48
C ALA A 212 9.33 17.87 -2.72
N SER A 213 10.25 17.20 -3.43
CA SER A 213 9.91 16.39 -4.60
C SER A 213 8.91 15.27 -4.27
N LEU A 214 9.12 14.55 -3.16
CA LEU A 214 8.20 13.50 -2.76
C LEU A 214 6.81 14.04 -2.37
N ARG A 215 6.76 15.20 -1.70
CA ARG A 215 5.51 15.88 -1.35
C ARG A 215 4.74 16.29 -2.59
N GLU A 216 5.40 16.90 -3.56
CA GLU A 216 4.78 17.32 -4.83
C GLU A 216 4.17 16.11 -5.56
N ALA A 217 4.91 15.00 -5.64
CA ALA A 217 4.40 13.78 -6.25
C ALA A 217 3.18 13.21 -5.51
N TYR A 218 3.22 13.15 -4.17
CA TYR A 218 2.07 12.68 -3.37
C TYR A 218 0.85 13.58 -3.50
N GLN A 219 1.04 14.90 -3.57
CA GLN A 219 -0.04 15.86 -3.78
C GLN A 219 -0.66 15.72 -5.17
N ALA A 220 0.17 15.65 -6.21
CA ALA A 220 -0.27 15.49 -7.59
C ALA A 220 -1.04 14.17 -7.82
N LEU A 221 -0.66 13.13 -7.08
CA LEU A 221 -1.33 11.82 -7.10
C LEU A 221 -2.51 11.69 -6.13
N GLN A 222 -2.80 12.73 -5.34
CA GLN A 222 -3.87 12.74 -4.34
C GLN A 222 -3.75 11.59 -3.31
N VAL A 223 -2.53 11.29 -2.87
CA VAL A 223 -2.27 10.23 -1.89
C VAL A 223 -2.92 10.57 -0.55
N ARG A 224 -3.67 9.61 0.01
CA ARG A 224 -4.35 9.71 1.31
C ARG A 224 -3.99 8.60 2.28
N MET A 225 -3.33 7.54 1.82
CA MET A 225 -2.85 6.47 2.70
C MET A 225 -1.53 5.89 2.22
N LEU A 226 -0.66 5.60 3.19
CA LEU A 226 0.59 4.87 3.00
C LEU A 226 0.50 3.54 3.77
N ILE A 227 0.67 2.43 3.07
CA ILE A 227 0.87 1.11 3.66
C ILE A 227 2.35 0.79 3.58
N LEU A 228 2.98 0.49 4.71
CA LEU A 228 4.40 0.17 4.84
C LEU A 228 4.53 -1.28 5.33
N GLU A 229 4.90 -2.20 4.45
CA GLU A 229 5.07 -3.63 4.73
C GLU A 229 6.55 -4.01 4.76
N PHE A 230 7.17 -3.99 5.95
CA PHE A 230 8.61 -4.21 6.11
C PHE A 230 8.94 -4.93 7.42
N GLY A 231 10.20 -5.37 7.52
CA GLY A 231 10.79 -5.97 8.72
C GLY A 231 11.45 -7.31 8.41
N GLY A 232 10.91 -8.05 7.45
CA GLY A 232 11.37 -9.41 7.10
C GLY A 232 12.84 -9.41 6.67
N ASN A 233 13.24 -8.49 5.79
CA ASN A 233 14.63 -8.38 5.33
C ASN A 233 15.62 -7.92 6.41
N ARG A 234 15.14 -7.34 7.52
CA ARG A 234 16.01 -6.97 8.64
C ARG A 234 16.29 -8.17 9.55
N MET A 235 15.31 -9.06 9.72
CA MET A 235 15.34 -10.19 10.64
C MET A 235 16.62 -11.05 10.53
N PRO A 236 17.15 -11.39 9.33
CA PRO A 236 18.39 -12.14 9.21
C PRO A 236 19.62 -11.48 9.80
N SER A 237 19.59 -10.18 10.13
CA SER A 237 20.71 -9.46 10.77
C SER A 237 20.55 -9.24 12.28
N ILE A 238 19.37 -9.50 12.85
CA ILE A 238 19.10 -9.29 14.28
C ILE A 238 19.64 -10.47 15.09
N ARG A 239 20.45 -10.20 16.12
CA ARG A 239 21.01 -11.21 17.04
C ARG A 239 20.79 -10.85 18.51
N SER A 240 20.26 -9.68 18.79
CA SER A 240 20.11 -9.12 20.14
C SER A 240 19.02 -8.05 20.16
N GLN A 241 18.58 -7.68 21.37
CA GLN A 241 17.72 -6.52 21.58
C GLN A 241 18.34 -5.22 21.06
N ALA A 242 19.65 -5.04 21.19
CA ALA A 242 20.35 -3.85 20.69
C ALA A 242 20.21 -3.68 19.17
N ASP A 243 20.19 -4.78 18.40
CA ASP A 243 19.99 -4.74 16.95
C ASP A 243 18.56 -4.30 16.59
N ILE A 244 17.57 -4.72 17.40
CA ILE A 244 16.17 -4.29 17.26
C ILE A 244 16.08 -2.79 17.54
N ASP A 245 16.67 -2.30 18.63
CA ASP A 245 16.63 -0.90 19.01
C ASP A 245 17.26 0.01 17.94
N VAL A 246 18.37 -0.45 17.33
CA VAL A 246 19.00 0.21 16.18
C VAL A 246 18.04 0.27 14.99
N TYR A 247 17.39 -0.85 14.67
CA TYR A 247 16.43 -0.87 13.57
C TYR A 247 15.23 0.04 13.81
N MET A 248 14.63 0.01 15.02
CA MET A 248 13.49 0.86 15.40
C MET A 248 13.85 2.35 15.32
N ARG A 249 15.07 2.73 15.70
CA ARG A 249 15.55 4.11 15.55
C ARG A 249 15.56 4.56 14.09
N TYR A 250 16.11 3.73 13.18
CA TYR A 250 16.12 4.05 11.76
C TYR A 250 14.72 4.09 11.16
N LEU A 251 13.89 3.09 11.46
CA LEU A 251 12.52 2.99 10.95
C LEU A 251 11.63 4.12 11.47
N GLY A 252 11.75 4.47 12.75
CA GLY A 252 11.05 5.59 13.35
C GLY A 252 11.41 6.93 12.68
N ALA A 253 12.66 7.11 12.25
CA ALA A 253 13.04 8.28 11.47
C ALA A 253 12.31 8.33 10.11
N GLN A 254 12.10 7.18 9.46
CA GLN A 254 11.34 7.09 8.21
C GLN A 254 9.87 7.44 8.40
N ILE A 255 9.24 6.87 9.43
CA ILE A 255 7.83 7.14 9.76
C ILE A 255 7.63 8.63 10.01
N ARG A 256 8.48 9.24 10.87
CA ARG A 256 8.41 10.69 11.14
C ARG A 256 8.68 11.53 9.91
N TYR A 257 9.61 11.11 9.05
CA TYR A 257 9.87 11.78 7.77
C TYR A 257 8.62 11.75 6.87
N LEU A 258 8.01 10.59 6.65
CA LEU A 258 6.81 10.45 5.83
C LEU A 258 5.62 11.22 6.40
N LYS A 259 5.43 11.22 7.73
CA LYS A 259 4.39 12.06 8.38
C LYS A 259 4.62 13.56 8.16
N LYS A 260 5.88 14.02 8.04
CA LYS A 260 6.18 15.42 7.69
C LYS A 260 5.97 15.72 6.20
N VAL A 261 6.24 14.76 5.34
CA VAL A 261 6.01 14.89 3.89
C VAL A 261 4.51 14.96 3.59
N LEU A 262 3.71 14.08 4.21
CA LEU A 262 2.29 13.92 3.94
C LEU A 262 1.45 13.84 5.24
N PRO A 263 1.31 14.95 5.98
CA PRO A 263 0.69 14.95 7.31
C PRO A 263 -0.79 14.55 7.33
N GLN A 264 -1.49 14.68 6.22
CA GLN A 264 -2.91 14.34 6.08
C GLN A 264 -3.16 12.85 5.77
N ALA A 265 -2.12 12.07 5.45
CA ALA A 265 -2.31 10.68 5.10
C ALA A 265 -2.42 9.79 6.33
N VAL A 266 -3.31 8.80 6.23
CA VAL A 266 -3.32 7.68 7.17
C VAL A 266 -2.13 6.78 6.87
N MET A 267 -1.47 6.28 7.91
CA MET A 267 -0.38 5.34 7.77
C MET A 267 -0.74 4.03 8.43
N LEU A 268 -0.55 2.94 7.69
CA LEU A 268 -0.64 1.57 8.15
C LEU A 268 0.73 0.93 8.02
N PHE A 269 1.25 0.37 9.12
CA PHE A 269 2.44 -0.45 9.10
C PHE A 269 2.04 -1.92 9.21
N ILE A 270 2.51 -2.73 8.27
CA ILE A 270 2.36 -4.18 8.30
C ILE A 270 3.71 -4.76 8.73
N GLY A 271 3.72 -5.41 9.90
CA GLY A 271 4.90 -6.12 10.39
C GLY A 271 5.22 -7.36 9.55
N PRO A 272 6.41 -7.95 9.71
CA PRO A 272 6.76 -9.16 8.98
C PRO A 272 5.86 -10.34 9.31
N ALA A 273 5.76 -11.24 8.33
CA ALA A 273 5.25 -12.59 8.49
C ALA A 273 6.04 -13.39 9.54
N ASP A 274 5.49 -14.52 9.99
CA ASP A 274 6.34 -15.58 10.54
C ASP A 274 7.33 -16.05 9.48
N MET A 275 8.56 -16.27 9.91
CA MET A 275 9.67 -16.76 9.09
C MET A 275 10.55 -17.64 9.95
N ALA A 276 11.08 -18.72 9.37
CA ALA A 276 11.83 -19.74 10.10
C ALA A 276 13.24 -19.95 9.55
N ARG A 277 14.13 -20.44 10.41
CA ARG A 277 15.48 -20.87 10.05
C ARG A 277 15.87 -22.10 10.87
N SER A 278 16.92 -22.78 10.41
CA SER A 278 17.57 -23.80 11.23
C SER A 278 18.31 -23.14 12.41
N VAL A 279 18.03 -23.63 13.60
CA VAL A 279 18.72 -23.30 14.85
C VAL A 279 18.97 -24.62 15.56
N GLU A 280 20.25 -24.95 15.81
CA GLU A 280 20.64 -26.19 16.48
C GLU A 280 20.06 -27.47 15.83
N GLY A 281 19.90 -27.45 14.50
CA GLY A 281 19.39 -28.58 13.73
C GLY A 281 17.87 -28.68 13.65
N GLN A 282 17.12 -27.77 14.30
CA GLN A 282 15.66 -27.70 14.21
C GLN A 282 15.21 -26.45 13.44
N VAL A 283 14.28 -26.62 12.52
CA VAL A 283 13.62 -25.48 11.85
C VAL A 283 12.61 -24.89 12.82
N GLN A 284 12.78 -23.62 13.17
CA GLN A 284 11.88 -22.87 14.02
C GLN A 284 11.83 -21.40 13.61
N THR A 285 10.80 -20.68 14.05
CA THR A 285 10.70 -19.22 13.92
C THR A 285 12.03 -18.54 14.24
N TYR A 286 12.39 -17.52 13.45
CA TYR A 286 13.60 -16.73 13.66
C TYR A 286 13.69 -16.26 15.13
N PRO A 287 14.82 -16.51 15.82
CA PRO A 287 15.06 -15.91 17.12
C PRO A 287 14.91 -14.38 17.04
N TYR A 288 14.33 -13.78 18.08
CA TYR A 288 14.03 -12.35 18.18
C TYR A 288 12.89 -11.79 17.31
N LEU A 289 12.18 -12.64 16.55
CA LEU A 289 11.06 -12.16 15.71
C LEU A 289 9.91 -11.60 16.54
N GLU A 290 9.54 -12.27 17.63
CA GLU A 290 8.44 -11.87 18.51
C GLU A 290 8.76 -10.53 19.19
N GLU A 291 9.98 -10.37 19.68
CA GLU A 291 10.51 -9.13 20.27
C GLU A 291 10.55 -7.99 19.25
N MET A 292 10.93 -8.29 17.99
CA MET A 292 10.90 -7.30 16.92
C MET A 292 9.47 -6.87 16.58
N ILE A 293 8.50 -7.80 16.58
CA ILE A 293 7.07 -7.49 16.37
C ILE A 293 6.54 -6.60 17.49
N ASP A 294 6.88 -6.87 18.74
CA ASP A 294 6.47 -6.05 19.89
C ASP A 294 7.09 -4.64 19.84
N ALA A 295 8.36 -4.54 19.44
CA ALA A 295 9.03 -3.26 19.24
C ALA A 295 8.41 -2.46 18.08
N LEU A 296 8.06 -3.12 16.96
CA LEU A 296 7.36 -2.50 15.84
C LEU A 296 5.97 -1.98 16.25
N ARG A 297 5.21 -2.76 17.02
CA ARG A 297 3.90 -2.34 17.54
C ARG A 297 4.04 -1.09 18.40
N THR A 298 5.00 -1.09 19.32
CA THR A 298 5.29 0.06 20.20
C THR A 298 5.66 1.29 19.39
N LEU A 299 6.60 1.15 18.44
CA LEU A 299 7.01 2.24 17.55
C LEU A 299 5.83 2.82 16.78
N CYS A 300 4.95 1.98 16.23
CA CYS A 300 3.77 2.42 15.49
C CYS A 300 2.80 3.19 16.40
N MET A 301 2.52 2.67 17.60
CA MET A 301 1.65 3.34 18.58
C MET A 301 2.20 4.72 18.99
N GLU A 302 3.49 4.80 19.32
CA GLU A 302 4.17 6.06 19.68
C GLU A 302 4.13 7.10 18.55
N ASN A 303 4.09 6.65 17.29
CA ASN A 303 4.04 7.52 16.12
C ASN A 303 2.63 7.65 15.52
N GLN A 304 1.58 7.19 16.21
CA GLN A 304 0.18 7.23 15.74
C GLN A 304 0.02 6.61 14.34
N VAL A 305 0.60 5.44 14.15
CA VAL A 305 0.51 4.62 12.94
C VAL A 305 -0.28 3.36 13.30
N ALA A 306 -1.25 2.99 12.46
CA ALA A 306 -1.96 1.73 12.65
C ALA A 306 -0.98 0.57 12.42
N PHE A 307 -1.02 -0.46 13.26
CA PHE A 307 -0.16 -1.64 13.11
C PHE A 307 -1.00 -2.87 12.81
N TRP A 308 -0.68 -3.58 11.72
CA TRP A 308 -1.27 -4.86 11.40
C TRP A 308 -0.23 -5.97 11.56
N ASP A 309 -0.50 -6.83 12.54
CA ASP A 309 0.41 -7.88 12.99
C ASP A 309 0.27 -9.12 12.11
N MET A 310 0.96 -9.12 10.96
CA MET A 310 0.91 -10.24 10.01
C MET A 310 1.32 -11.56 10.67
N TYR A 311 2.36 -11.54 11.52
CA TYR A 311 2.82 -12.69 12.29
C TYR A 311 1.69 -13.33 13.11
N ARG A 312 0.97 -12.55 13.93
CA ARG A 312 -0.16 -13.07 14.72
C ARG A 312 -1.34 -13.51 13.85
N VAL A 313 -1.65 -12.74 12.80
CA VAL A 313 -2.74 -13.06 11.86
C VAL A 313 -2.49 -14.38 11.13
N MET A 314 -1.24 -14.73 10.84
CA MET A 314 -0.90 -16.04 10.28
C MET A 314 -1.23 -17.17 11.25
N GLY A 315 -0.96 -16.97 12.54
CA GLY A 315 -1.03 -17.99 13.60
C GLY A 315 0.11 -17.90 14.61
N GLY A 316 1.10 -17.02 14.38
CA GLY A 316 2.26 -16.83 15.25
C GLY A 316 3.34 -17.89 15.06
N ARG A 317 3.95 -18.32 16.16
CA ARG A 317 5.17 -19.11 16.16
C ARG A 317 5.05 -20.40 15.36
N ASN A 318 6.08 -20.67 14.55
CA ASN A 318 6.24 -21.83 13.67
C ASN A 318 5.13 -21.99 12.61
N THR A 319 4.26 -21.00 12.44
CA THR A 319 3.15 -21.09 11.50
C THR A 319 3.62 -21.13 10.06
N ILE A 320 4.72 -20.44 9.70
CA ILE A 320 5.26 -20.51 8.34
C ILE A 320 5.67 -21.93 7.98
N ILE A 321 6.14 -22.71 8.96
CA ILE A 321 6.52 -24.12 8.78
C ILE A 321 5.26 -24.94 8.47
N GLU A 322 4.18 -24.73 9.22
CA GLU A 322 2.90 -25.40 8.95
C GLU A 322 2.30 -24.98 7.61
N TRP A 323 2.46 -23.72 7.21
CA TRP A 323 2.03 -23.21 5.90
C TRP A 323 2.78 -23.87 4.73
N THR A 324 3.98 -24.42 4.93
CA THR A 324 4.65 -25.23 3.89
C THR A 324 4.02 -26.61 3.71
N LYS A 325 3.32 -27.11 4.75
CA LYS A 325 2.73 -28.46 4.80
C LYS A 325 1.25 -28.49 4.40
N THR A 326 0.59 -27.35 4.23
CA THR A 326 -0.80 -27.29 3.79
C THR A 326 -0.96 -27.81 2.35
N GLN A 327 -2.18 -28.22 1.99
CA GLN A 327 -2.51 -28.65 0.62
C GLN A 327 -3.65 -27.78 0.06
N PRO A 328 -3.39 -26.85 -0.88
CA PRO A 328 -2.08 -26.50 -1.44
C PRO A 328 -1.16 -25.77 -0.44
N PRO A 329 0.16 -25.76 -0.64
CA PRO A 329 1.09 -25.03 0.23
C PRO A 329 0.79 -23.52 0.24
N LEU A 330 0.77 -22.92 1.42
CA LEU A 330 0.63 -21.46 1.61
C LEU A 330 2.00 -20.76 1.71
N ALA A 331 3.08 -21.50 1.94
CA ALA A 331 4.45 -20.96 1.98
C ALA A 331 5.40 -21.79 1.12
N ALA A 332 6.48 -21.15 0.67
CA ALA A 332 7.62 -21.81 0.03
C ALA A 332 8.48 -22.53 1.07
N THR A 333 9.22 -23.55 0.63
CA THR A 333 10.11 -24.35 1.48
C THR A 333 11.36 -23.61 1.96
N ASP A 334 11.53 -22.34 1.59
CA ASP A 334 12.50 -21.44 2.19
C ASP A 334 12.05 -20.89 3.56
N TYR A 335 10.81 -21.17 3.97
CA TYR A 335 10.18 -20.72 5.21
C TYR A 335 10.19 -19.20 5.40
N ILE A 336 10.21 -18.46 4.30
CA ILE A 336 10.22 -16.98 4.27
C ILE A 336 9.11 -16.48 3.36
N HIS A 337 9.04 -16.97 2.13
CA HIS A 337 8.12 -16.42 1.13
C HIS A 337 6.80 -17.16 1.09
N PHE A 338 5.71 -16.42 0.93
CA PHE A 338 4.41 -17.04 0.66
C PHE A 338 4.38 -17.69 -0.73
N SER A 339 3.62 -18.79 -0.84
CA SER A 339 3.11 -19.20 -2.14
C SER A 339 2.10 -18.16 -2.65
N ARG A 340 1.60 -18.34 -3.88
CA ARG A 340 0.54 -17.45 -4.37
C ARG A 340 -0.73 -17.59 -3.53
N GLN A 341 -1.10 -18.81 -3.14
CA GLN A 341 -2.28 -19.03 -2.30
C GLN A 341 -2.10 -18.43 -0.90
N GLY A 342 -0.89 -18.49 -0.32
CA GLY A 342 -0.61 -17.83 0.95
C GLY A 342 -0.72 -16.31 0.87
N ALA A 343 -0.19 -15.71 -0.20
CA ALA A 343 -0.33 -14.28 -0.43
C ALA A 343 -1.81 -13.86 -0.59
N ASP A 344 -2.59 -14.64 -1.35
CA ASP A 344 -4.04 -14.39 -1.49
C ASP A 344 -4.76 -14.52 -0.12
N ARG A 345 -4.36 -15.48 0.73
CA ARG A 345 -4.91 -15.65 2.10
C ARG A 345 -4.59 -14.47 3.01
N ILE A 346 -3.34 -13.99 2.99
CA ILE A 346 -2.92 -12.79 3.74
C ILE A 346 -3.70 -11.57 3.26
N ALA A 347 -3.83 -11.40 1.95
CA ALA A 347 -4.58 -10.28 1.39
C ALA A 347 -6.06 -10.29 1.81
N ALA A 348 -6.69 -11.47 1.84
CA ALA A 348 -8.06 -11.63 2.32
C ALA A 348 -8.21 -11.33 3.82
N LEU A 349 -7.23 -11.68 4.66
CA LEU A 349 -7.23 -11.36 6.09
C LEU A 349 -7.03 -9.85 6.33
N LEU A 350 -6.14 -9.24 5.57
CA LEU A 350 -5.91 -7.80 5.61
C LEU A 350 -7.16 -7.02 5.15
N ASN A 351 -7.81 -7.45 4.06
CA ASN A 351 -9.06 -6.84 3.61
C ASN A 351 -10.18 -6.99 4.65
N ARG A 352 -10.33 -8.16 5.27
CA ARG A 352 -11.31 -8.34 6.36
C ARG A 352 -11.06 -7.42 7.55
N SER A 353 -9.79 -7.19 7.89
CA SER A 353 -9.42 -6.25 8.96
C SER A 353 -9.78 -4.81 8.60
N PHE A 354 -9.62 -4.44 7.32
CA PHE A 354 -10.08 -3.15 6.80
C PHE A 354 -11.61 -3.04 6.85
N ASP A 355 -12.33 -4.06 6.38
CA ASP A 355 -13.80 -4.08 6.36
C ASP A 355 -14.37 -3.96 7.77
N LEU A 356 -13.80 -4.67 8.75
CA LEU A 356 -14.19 -4.53 10.16
C LEU A 356 -14.06 -3.09 10.67
N CYS A 357 -12.92 -2.44 10.38
CA CYS A 357 -12.70 -1.04 10.77
C CYS A 357 -13.69 -0.09 10.07
N TYR A 358 -14.00 -0.37 8.79
CA TYR A 358 -14.94 0.42 8.01
C TYR A 358 -16.38 0.25 8.47
N ASP A 359 -16.79 -0.98 8.77
CA ASP A 359 -18.13 -1.29 9.27
C ASP A 359 -18.32 -0.66 10.66
N TYR A 360 -17.29 -0.69 11.52
CA TYR A 360 -17.30 0.06 12.78
C TYR A 360 -17.41 1.57 12.56
N TYR A 361 -16.70 2.14 11.58
CA TYR A 361 -16.87 3.55 11.21
C TYR A 361 -18.31 3.86 10.77
N CYS A 362 -18.91 3.01 9.94
CA CYS A 362 -20.30 3.16 9.49
C CYS A 362 -21.29 3.08 10.65
N PHE A 363 -21.08 2.12 11.56
CA PHE A 363 -21.88 1.97 12.77
C PHE A 363 -21.82 3.23 13.63
N ARG A 364 -20.61 3.71 13.94
CA ARG A 364 -20.43 4.93 14.74
C ARG A 364 -21.10 6.13 14.11
N ARG A 365 -20.93 6.35 12.81
CA ARG A 365 -21.55 7.48 12.10
C ARG A 365 -23.08 7.46 12.16
N ARG A 366 -23.70 6.28 12.19
CA ARG A 366 -25.17 6.14 12.21
C ARG A 366 -25.77 6.23 13.62
N HIS A 367 -25.04 5.76 14.63
CA HIS A 367 -25.61 5.50 15.95
C HIS A 367 -24.97 6.26 17.10
N ILE A 368 -23.77 6.84 16.92
CA ILE A 368 -23.04 7.54 17.99
C ILE A 368 -22.77 8.98 17.53
N ASN A 369 -23.41 9.94 18.19
CA ASN A 369 -23.14 11.36 17.93
C ASN A 369 -21.83 11.81 18.60
N ASP A 370 -21.28 12.96 18.16
CA ASP A 370 -20.00 13.48 18.64
C ASP A 370 -19.98 13.71 20.16
N SER A 371 -21.12 14.07 20.76
CA SER A 371 -21.22 14.21 22.23
C SER A 371 -21.05 12.89 22.97
N THR A 372 -21.63 11.80 22.47
CA THR A 372 -21.46 10.46 23.06
C THR A 372 -20.04 9.93 22.87
N LEU A 373 -19.40 10.20 21.72
CA LEU A 373 -17.98 9.87 21.49
C LEU A 373 -17.05 10.59 22.46
N LEU A 374 -17.29 11.88 22.70
CA LEU A 374 -16.53 12.67 23.67
C LEU A 374 -16.69 12.12 25.09
N GLN A 375 -17.88 11.65 25.47
CA GLN A 375 -18.10 11.01 26.76
C GLN A 375 -17.34 9.68 26.89
N ILE A 376 -17.40 8.80 25.88
CA ILE A 376 -16.66 7.53 25.85
C ILE A 376 -15.14 7.77 25.92
N SER A 377 -14.62 8.72 25.15
CA SER A 377 -13.18 9.03 25.15
C SER A 377 -12.69 9.61 26.49
N ARG A 378 -13.56 10.32 27.23
CA ARG A 378 -13.25 10.82 28.58
C ARG A 378 -13.24 9.70 29.60
N LEU A 379 -14.13 8.71 29.48
CA LEU A 379 -14.15 7.52 30.34
C LEU A 379 -12.84 6.71 30.21
N ASP A 380 -12.30 6.58 29.00
CA ASP A 380 -11.02 5.89 28.76
C ASP A 380 -9.81 6.66 29.37
N SER A 381 -9.92 7.98 29.54
CA SER A 381 -8.89 8.81 30.18
C SER A 381 -8.93 8.79 31.71
N THR A 382 -10.01 8.30 32.31
CA THR A 382 -10.20 8.18 33.76
C THR A 382 -10.20 6.70 34.16
N ARG A 383 -9.01 6.11 34.34
CA ARG A 383 -8.88 4.72 34.81
C ARG A 383 -9.57 4.52 36.17
N ASN A 384 -10.80 3.97 36.17
CA ASN A 384 -11.33 3.15 37.26
C ASN A 384 -12.35 2.11 36.73
N TYR A 385 -11.84 1.03 36.15
CA TYR A 385 -12.53 0.01 35.34
C TYR A 385 -13.65 -0.81 36.01
N GLN A 386 -14.09 -0.51 37.24
CA GLN A 386 -15.16 -1.29 37.90
C GLN A 386 -16.45 -0.50 38.12
N ARG A 387 -16.38 0.83 38.24
CA ARG A 387 -17.57 1.66 38.54
C ARG A 387 -18.28 2.13 37.27
N ASP A 388 -17.51 2.38 36.22
CA ASP A 388 -18.02 2.93 34.96
C ASP A 388 -18.74 1.90 34.08
N TRP A 389 -18.44 0.60 34.24
CA TRP A 389 -19.10 -0.47 33.48
C TRP A 389 -20.53 -0.73 33.95
N GLU A 390 -20.80 -0.63 35.24
CA GLU A 390 -22.17 -0.76 35.76
C GLU A 390 -23.03 0.45 35.33
N GLU A 391 -22.50 1.68 35.39
CA GLU A 391 -23.20 2.88 34.89
C GLU A 391 -23.43 2.84 33.37
N LEU A 392 -22.47 2.34 32.57
CA LEU A 392 -22.66 2.14 31.11
C LEU A 392 -23.64 1.00 30.79
N LEU A 393 -23.66 -0.07 31.58
CA LEU A 393 -24.65 -1.15 31.47
C LEU A 393 -26.05 -0.65 31.85
N GLU A 394 -26.16 0.24 32.82
CA GLU A 394 -27.42 0.82 33.27
C GLU A 394 -27.93 1.88 32.27
N ALA A 395 -27.04 2.70 31.71
CA ALA A 395 -27.35 3.63 30.63
C ALA A 395 -27.73 2.91 29.32
N SER A 396 -27.03 1.83 28.94
CA SER A 396 -27.38 1.03 27.76
C SER A 396 -28.65 0.21 27.95
N ARG A 397 -28.98 -0.24 29.17
CA ARG A 397 -30.28 -0.87 29.48
C ARG A 397 -31.47 0.10 29.37
N SER A 398 -31.24 1.40 29.54
CA SER A 398 -32.28 2.43 29.39
C SER A 398 -32.58 2.80 27.93
N ASP A 399 -31.70 2.41 27.00
CA ASP A 399 -31.80 2.73 25.58
C ASP A 399 -32.20 1.48 24.77
N SER A 400 -33.52 1.21 24.72
CA SER A 400 -34.10 0.00 24.09
C SER A 400 -33.70 -0.22 22.63
N LEU A 401 -33.26 0.82 21.93
CA LEU A 401 -32.79 0.77 20.54
C LEU A 401 -31.36 0.21 20.43
N LEU A 402 -30.51 0.41 21.44
CA LEU A 402 -29.12 0.00 21.44
C LEU A 402 -29.00 -1.51 21.70
N TRP A 403 -29.83 -2.05 22.58
CA TRP A 403 -29.98 -3.49 22.78
C TRP A 403 -30.61 -4.19 21.57
N GLN A 404 -31.67 -3.62 20.97
CA GLN A 404 -32.23 -4.18 19.74
C GLN A 404 -31.24 -4.12 18.56
N ALA A 405 -30.41 -3.09 18.45
CA ALA A 405 -29.39 -3.02 17.40
C ALA A 405 -28.25 -4.02 17.61
N LEU A 406 -27.87 -4.30 18.87
CA LEU A 406 -26.90 -5.33 19.21
C LEU A 406 -27.45 -6.75 19.01
N GLU A 407 -28.69 -7.03 19.41
CA GLU A 407 -29.35 -8.32 19.14
C GLU A 407 -29.55 -8.55 17.64
N ASN A 408 -30.06 -7.57 16.90
CA ASN A 408 -30.23 -7.68 15.44
C ASN A 408 -28.88 -7.74 14.69
N GLY A 409 -27.86 -7.07 15.20
CA GLY A 409 -26.50 -7.11 14.67
C GLY A 409 -25.81 -8.45 14.90
N LEU A 410 -26.01 -9.05 16.09
CA LEU A 410 -25.49 -10.38 16.43
C LEU A 410 -26.22 -11.49 15.68
N ASP A 411 -27.54 -11.38 15.46
CA ASP A 411 -28.29 -12.32 14.62
C ASP A 411 -27.84 -12.28 13.15
N SER A 412 -27.44 -11.11 12.65
CA SER A 412 -26.82 -10.98 11.32
C SER A 412 -25.36 -11.50 11.24
N LEU A 413 -24.74 -11.74 12.40
CA LEU A 413 -23.39 -12.28 12.56
C LEU A 413 -23.38 -13.79 12.89
N GLN A 414 -24.51 -14.49 12.79
CA GLN A 414 -24.53 -15.97 12.64
C GLN A 414 -23.94 -16.38 11.28
N LEU A 415 -22.68 -16.04 11.05
CA LEU A 415 -21.81 -16.69 10.08
C LEU A 415 -21.26 -17.95 10.75
N ASN A 416 -21.92 -19.07 10.44
CA ASN A 416 -21.48 -20.46 10.61
C ASN A 416 -20.11 -20.60 11.29
N MET A 417 -20.17 -20.77 12.61
CA MET A 417 -19.03 -21.18 13.42
C MET A 417 -18.92 -22.71 13.48
N ASP A 418 -19.21 -23.38 12.37
CA ASP A 418 -18.92 -24.79 12.13
C ASP A 418 -18.21 -24.90 10.78
N LEU A 419 -16.86 -24.94 10.83
CA LEU A 419 -15.93 -25.67 9.95
C LEU A 419 -14.47 -25.42 10.37
#